data_AF-A0A2V6CTP1-F1
#
_entry.id   AF-A0A2V6CTP1-F1
#
_cell.length_a   1.000
_cell.length_b   1.000
_cell.length_c   1.000
_cell.angle_alpha   90.00
_cell.angle_beta   90.00
_cell.angle_gamma   90.00
#
_symmetry.space_group_name_H-M   'P 1'
#
loop_
_entity.id
_entity.type
_entity.pdbx_description
1 polymer ?
#
loop_
_entity_poly.entity_id
_entity_poly.type
_entity_poly.pdbx_seq_one_letter_code
_entity_poly.pdbx_strand_id
1 'polypeptide(L)' 'RLKEFRAIGPIDAPTGAVHAVIDDFVNYPKFMPCTTECRLIKRDGDSIVGYQRLSPKICADRDYTLRVWKKS' A
#
# COMPACT_ATOMS: atom_id res chain seq x y z
N ARG A 1 14.81 2.97 -19.30
CA ARG A 1 13.39 3.37 -19.14
C ARG A 1 12.71 2.36 -18.23
N LEU A 2 12.06 2.80 -17.15
CA LEU A 2 11.31 1.89 -16.27
C LEU A 2 10.12 1.29 -17.05
N LYS A 3 9.79 0.02 -16.83
CA LYS A 3 8.62 -0.62 -17.46
C LYS A 3 7.41 -0.50 -16.55
N GLU A 4 6.26 -0.21 -17.14
CA GLU A 4 4.97 -0.31 -16.46
C GLU A 4 4.57 -1.78 -16.30
N PHE A 5 3.93 -2.12 -15.19
CA PHE A 5 3.48 -3.49 -14.90
C PHE A 5 2.04 -3.49 -14.37
N ARG A 6 1.29 -4.55 -14.71
CA ARG A 6 -0.09 -4.80 -14.25
C ARG A 6 -0.22 -6.25 -13.84
N ALA A 7 -0.69 -6.48 -12.61
CA ALA A 7 -1.05 -7.81 -12.12
C ALA A 7 -2.58 -7.97 -12.11
N ILE A 8 -3.06 -9.13 -12.55
CA ILE A 8 -4.49 -9.49 -12.53
C ILE A 8 -4.60 -10.90 -11.98
N GLY A 9 -5.47 -11.10 -11.00
CA GLY A 9 -5.73 -12.42 -10.41
C GLY A 9 -7.05 -12.43 -9.65
N PRO A 10 -7.73 -13.58 -9.58
CA PRO A 10 -8.94 -13.73 -8.77
C PRO A 10 -8.59 -13.73 -7.27
N ILE A 11 -9.51 -13.20 -6.46
CA ILE A 11 -9.47 -13.29 -5.00
C ILE A 11 -10.81 -13.87 -4.57
N ASP A 12 -10.79 -14.95 -3.80
CA ASP A 12 -11.99 -15.57 -3.24
C ASP A 12 -12.47 -14.79 -2.00
N ALA A 13 -12.95 -13.56 -2.24
CA ALA A 13 -13.48 -12.68 -1.21
C ALA A 13 -14.44 -11.65 -1.80
N PRO A 14 -15.44 -11.15 -1.03
CA PRO A 14 -16.26 -10.02 -1.44
C PRO A 14 -15.42 -8.76 -1.67
N THR A 15 -15.81 -7.94 -2.65
CA THR A 15 -15.11 -6.69 -3.00
C THR A 15 -14.88 -5.79 -1.78
N GLY A 16 -15.89 -5.63 -0.91
CA GLY A 16 -15.78 -4.81 0.30
C GLY A 16 -14.68 -5.29 1.27
N ALA A 17 -14.46 -6.60 1.38
CA ALA A 17 -13.39 -7.15 2.22
C ALA A 17 -12.01 -6.83 1.65
N VAL A 18 -11.86 -6.91 0.32
CA VAL A 18 -10.60 -6.54 -0.37
C VAL A 18 -10.31 -5.04 -0.19
N HIS A 19 -11.31 -4.18 -0.35
CA HIS A 19 -11.17 -2.74 -0.09
C HIS A 19 -10.80 -2.44 1.37
N ALA A 20 -11.41 -3.13 2.33
CA ALA A 20 -11.08 -2.95 3.75
C ALA A 20 -9.61 -3.30 4.06
N VAL A 21 -9.07 -4.37 3.46
CA VAL A 21 -7.65 -4.73 3.61
C VAL A 21 -6.75 -3.68 2.98
N ILE A 22 -7.10 -3.15 1.80
CA ILE A 22 -6.33 -2.09 1.14
C ILE A 22 -6.39 -0.76 1.92
N ASP A 23 -7.53 -0.45 2.53
CA ASP A 23 -7.68 0.75 3.36
C ASP A 23 -6.92 0.63 4.70
N ASP A 24 -6.65 -0.59 5.17
CA ASP A 24 -5.91 -0.87 6.40
C ASP A 24 -4.38 -0.79 6.23
N PHE A 25 -3.93 0.33 5.67
CA PHE A 25 -2.53 0.53 5.30
C PHE A 25 -1.56 0.47 6.50
N VAL A 26 -2.02 0.76 7.72
CA VAL A 26 -1.19 0.71 8.94
C VAL A 26 -0.74 -0.72 9.25
N ASN A 27 -1.55 -1.71 8.88
CA ASN A 27 -1.26 -3.12 9.11
C ASN A 27 -0.48 -3.80 7.98
N TYR A 28 -0.12 -3.07 6.91
CA TYR A 28 0.66 -3.61 5.80
C TYR A 28 1.96 -4.32 6.19
N PRO A 29 2.75 -3.86 7.18
CA PRO A 29 3.97 -4.58 7.59
C PRO A 29 3.73 -6.03 8.07
N LYS A 30 2.49 -6.38 8.43
CA LYS A 30 2.15 -7.74 8.89
C LYS A 30 2.00 -8.75 7.75
N PHE A 31 1.68 -8.29 6.54
CA PHE A 31 1.32 -9.19 5.43
C PHE A 31 1.89 -8.79 4.07
N MET A 32 2.21 -7.51 3.87
CA MET A 32 2.69 -7.01 2.59
C MET A 32 4.19 -7.26 2.44
N PRO A 33 4.63 -7.94 1.36
CA PRO A 33 6.03 -8.28 1.18
C PRO A 33 6.95 -7.06 1.16
N CYS A 34 8.10 -7.19 1.84
CA CYS A 34 9.14 -6.16 1.94
C CYS A 34 8.75 -4.88 2.69
N THR A 35 7.52 -4.72 3.17
CA THR A 35 7.10 -3.54 3.93
C THR A 35 7.49 -3.69 5.40
N THR A 36 8.24 -2.73 5.94
CA THR A 36 8.71 -2.76 7.34
C THR A 36 8.00 -1.76 8.23
N GLU A 37 7.55 -0.64 7.68
CA GLU A 37 6.84 0.40 8.43
C GLU A 37 5.75 1.02 7.56
N CYS A 38 4.61 1.32 8.18
CA CYS A 38 3.57 2.17 7.60
C CYS A 38 3.04 3.13 8.66
N ARG A 39 3.01 4.43 8.35
CA ARG A 39 2.55 5.48 9.27
C ARG A 39 1.58 6.43 8.59
N LEU A 40 0.50 6.77 9.28
CA LEU A 40 -0.48 7.76 8.80
C LEU A 40 0.10 9.15 9.04
N ILE A 41 0.29 9.93 7.97
CA ILE A 41 0.71 11.32 8.10
C ILE A 41 -0.54 12.20 8.20
N LYS A 42 -1.48 12.05 7.27
CA LYS A 42 -2.66 12.92 7.18
C LYS A 42 -3.83 12.22 6.48
N ARG A 43 -5.05 12.59 6.87
CA ARG A 43 -6.29 12.31 6.14
C ARG A 43 -6.82 13.63 5.57
N ASP A 44 -7.09 13.64 4.27
CA ASP A 44 -7.54 14.81 3.50
C ASP A 44 -8.76 14.41 2.68
N GLY A 45 -9.95 14.49 3.31
CA GLY A 45 -11.22 14.11 2.68
C GLY A 45 -11.16 12.69 2.09
N ASP A 46 -11.26 12.59 0.77
CA ASP A 46 -11.21 11.34 0.01
C ASP A 46 -9.79 10.82 -0.25
N SER A 47 -8.78 11.40 0.40
CA SER A 47 -7.38 11.00 0.25
C SER A 47 -6.67 10.77 1.58
N ILE A 48 -5.67 9.89 1.53
CA ILE A 48 -4.80 9.58 2.66
C ILE A 48 -3.36 9.82 2.23
N VAL A 49 -2.57 10.47 3.10
CA VAL A 49 -1.12 10.60 2.95
C VAL A 49 -0.46 9.69 3.98
N GLY A 50 0.30 8.71 3.50
CA GLY A 50 0.99 7.72 4.31
C GLY A 50 2.49 7.68 4.02
N TYR A 51 3.28 7.45 5.07
CA TYR A 51 4.68 7.07 4.96
C TYR A 51 4.79 5.55 4.91
N GLN A 52 5.66 5.01 4.07
CA GLN A 52 6.02 3.60 4.09
C GLN A 52 7.53 3.43 3.94
N ARG A 53 8.07 2.43 4.64
CA ARG A 53 9.44 1.96 4.48
C ARG A 53 9.45 0.53 3.98
N LEU A 54 10.30 0.28 2.99
CA LEU A 54 10.55 -1.01 2.38
C LEU A 54 11.97 -1.49 2.67
N SER A 55 12.13 -2.78 2.97
CA SER A 55 13.41 -3.47 3.11
C SER A 55 13.43 -4.74 2.24
N PRO A 56 13.59 -4.59 0.92
CA PRO A 56 13.71 -5.72 0.00
C PRO A 56 15.09 -6.40 0.13
N LYS A 57 15.15 -7.74 -0.02
CA LYS A 57 16.42 -8.49 0.11
C LYS A 57 17.45 -8.25 -1.01
N ILE A 58 17.05 -7.58 -2.09
CA ILE A 58 17.84 -7.44 -3.32
C ILE A 58 18.51 -6.06 -3.46
N CYS A 59 18.13 -5.08 -2.63
CA CYS A 59 18.70 -3.74 -2.64
C CYS A 59 18.55 -3.08 -1.27
N ALA A 60 19.19 -1.92 -1.08
CA ALA A 60 19.10 -1.19 0.18
C ALA A 60 17.67 -0.67 0.44
N ASP A 61 17.37 -0.45 1.72
CA ASP A 61 16.10 0.11 2.19
C ASP A 61 15.69 1.37 1.42
N ARG A 62 14.38 1.51 1.24
CA ARG A 62 13.76 2.68 0.59
C ARG A 62 12.56 3.12 1.41
N ASP A 63 12.32 4.42 1.43
CA ASP A 63 11.10 4.96 1.97
C ASP A 63 10.47 5.97 1.03
N TYR A 64 9.18 6.21 1.23
CA TYR A 64 8.43 7.17 0.45
C TYR A 64 7.19 7.65 1.20
N THR A 65 6.70 8.82 0.76
CA THR A 65 5.38 9.31 1.11
C THR A 65 4.46 9.14 -0.09
N LEU A 66 3.36 8.43 0.08
CA LEU A 66 2.34 8.23 -0.94
C LEU A 66 1.04 8.93 -0.56
N ARG A 67 0.38 9.47 -1.58
CA ARG A 67 -1.02 9.88 -1.50
C ARG A 67 -1.88 8.88 -2.25
N VAL A 68 -2.92 8.39 -1.59
CA VAL A 68 -3.91 7.48 -2.16
C VAL A 68 -5.26 8.19 -2.16
N TRP A 69 -6.00 8.11 -3.26
CA TRP A 69 -7.33 8.68 -3.41
C TRP A 69 -8.35 7.54 -3.52
N LYS A 70 -9.46 7.66 -2.79
CA LYS A 70 -10.65 6.86 -3.07
C LYS A 70 -11.30 7.41 -4.33
N LYS A 71 -11.40 6.56 -5.36
CA LYS A 71 -12.31 6.82 -6.48
C LYS A 71 -13.59 6.05 -6.23
N SER A 72 -14.69 6.78 -6.13
CA SER A 72 -16.06 6.28 -6.12
C SER A 72 -16.41 5.58 -7.43
#